data_AF-A0A9D6E2A9-F1
#
_entry.id   AF-A0A9D6E2A9-F1
#
_cell.length_a   1.000
_cell.length_b   1.000
_cell.length_c   1.000
_cell.angle_alpha   90.00
_cell.angle_beta   90.00
_cell.angle_gamma   90.00
#
_symmetry.space_group_name_H-M   'P 1'
#
loop_
_entity.id
_entity.type
_entity.pdbx_description
1 polymer ?
#
loop_
_entity_poly.entity_id
_entity_poly.type
_entity_poly.pdbx_seq_one_letter_code
_entity_poly.pdbx_strand_id
1 'polypeptide(L)'
;MIRFILAVALLWAFSPSLFAEDGEMSCLKCHKKIREMTATDVHSQHGVLCTSCHRGDPSDYSIRAMSGKKSHFKGKPSRSEIPSLCGSCHSRPDIMTAYGLPSSQEGEYLKSRHGRLWAKGDTRVPVCTTCHGAHGILPKDDPATRTSRANVNALCDSCHGHARIIRNPKVPTDQYVKYRKSVHGKAFDGNNKRAPTCALCHGHHTTQATLVEKSFSVCDRCHGGTAYQVSQSPHQKPIEERKIKQCVACHGYHDIQRPEAEKMEGICRARGRPIGTGLRPLLIHGASRKRGSGQKRVRTGQEGAWGSQTRSEDRRSSDGGSGEKAGKGRDLTPDYA
;
A
#
# COMPACT_ATOMS: atom_id res chain seq x y z
N MET A 1 43.75 66.70 -24.12
CA MET A 1 43.66 66.21 -25.52
C MET A 1 43.52 64.70 -25.48
N ILE A 2 42.31 64.24 -25.75
CA ILE A 2 41.84 62.85 -25.77
C ILE A 2 42.41 62.18 -27.04
N ARG A 3 43.10 61.05 -26.92
CA ARG A 3 43.41 60.20 -28.08
C ARG A 3 43.46 58.70 -27.71
N PHE A 4 42.82 57.94 -28.60
CA PHE A 4 42.85 56.48 -28.80
C PHE A 4 41.87 55.60 -28.01
N ILE A 5 40.62 55.67 -28.48
CA ILE A 5 39.73 54.53 -28.70
C ILE A 5 40.48 53.50 -29.57
N LEU A 6 40.57 52.24 -29.16
CA LEU A 6 40.65 51.07 -30.05
C LEU A 6 40.49 49.74 -29.28
N ALA A 7 39.71 48.85 -29.87
CA ALA A 7 39.67 47.40 -29.69
C ALA A 7 38.97 46.81 -28.44
N VAL A 8 37.66 46.70 -28.59
CA VAL A 8 36.85 45.57 -28.13
C VAL A 8 37.52 44.25 -28.58
N ALA A 9 37.91 43.41 -27.63
CA ALA A 9 38.12 41.98 -27.87
C ALA A 9 37.42 41.21 -26.74
N LEU A 10 36.13 40.97 -26.97
CA LEU A 10 35.33 39.96 -26.29
C LEU A 10 36.04 38.60 -26.43
N LEU A 11 36.85 38.23 -25.44
CA LEU A 11 37.18 36.83 -25.16
C LEU A 11 36.09 36.26 -24.25
N TRP A 12 34.86 36.21 -24.76
CA TRP A 12 33.94 35.16 -24.33
C TRP A 12 34.51 33.88 -24.93
N ALA A 13 35.26 33.14 -24.11
CA ALA A 13 35.49 31.74 -24.34
C ALA A 13 34.11 31.07 -24.40
N PHE A 14 33.55 31.03 -25.61
CA PHE A 14 32.46 30.19 -26.01
C PHE A 14 32.99 28.77 -25.82
N SER A 15 32.93 28.28 -24.58
CA SER A 15 32.98 26.85 -24.33
C SER A 15 31.83 26.32 -25.17
N PRO A 16 32.09 25.53 -26.23
CA PRO A 16 31.01 24.80 -26.82
C PRO A 16 30.53 23.95 -25.67
N SER A 17 29.35 24.26 -25.14
CA SER A 17 28.55 23.27 -24.45
C SER A 17 28.53 22.11 -25.41
N LEU A 18 29.39 21.12 -25.15
CA LEU A 18 29.31 19.81 -25.74
C LEU A 18 27.85 19.45 -25.56
N PHE A 19 27.11 19.50 -26.65
CA PHE A 19 25.76 18.99 -26.70
C PHE A 19 25.85 17.64 -26.00
N ALA A 20 25.16 17.50 -24.87
CA ALA A 20 24.92 16.20 -24.31
C ALA A 20 24.25 15.44 -25.45
N GLU A 21 25.00 14.54 -26.12
CA GLU A 21 24.41 13.54 -26.97
C GLU A 21 23.34 12.90 -26.10
N ASP A 22 22.11 13.10 -26.54
CA ASP A 22 20.88 12.51 -26.08
C ASP A 22 21.19 11.12 -25.53
N GLY A 23 21.20 10.98 -24.20
CA GLY A 23 21.43 9.75 -23.46
C GLY A 23 20.32 8.70 -23.66
N GLU A 24 19.68 8.72 -24.83
CA GLU A 24 18.68 7.78 -25.29
C GLU A 24 19.39 6.50 -25.76
N MET A 25 19.20 5.41 -24.99
CA MET A 25 19.72 4.09 -25.33
C MET A 25 19.36 3.68 -26.76
N SER A 26 20.26 2.97 -27.44
CA SER A 26 20.05 2.48 -28.83
C SER A 26 18.70 1.77 -29.02
N CYS A 27 18.26 1.03 -27.99
CA CYS A 27 16.99 0.33 -27.93
C CYS A 27 15.78 1.22 -28.27
N LEU A 28 15.74 2.45 -27.74
CA LEU A 28 14.57 3.33 -27.83
C LEU A 28 14.44 4.00 -29.22
N LYS A 29 15.54 4.07 -29.99
CA LYS A 29 15.52 4.56 -31.38
C LYS A 29 14.63 3.69 -32.28
N CYS A 30 14.65 2.37 -32.06
CA CYS A 30 13.80 1.42 -32.79
C CYS A 30 12.50 1.09 -32.05
N HIS A 31 12.52 0.92 -30.72
CA HIS A 31 11.36 0.53 -29.93
C HIS A 31 10.49 1.73 -29.49
N LYS A 32 10.02 2.54 -30.46
CA LYS A 32 9.27 3.79 -30.23
C LYS A 32 8.04 3.61 -29.32
N LYS A 33 7.27 2.54 -29.51
CA LYS A 33 6.11 2.24 -28.65
C LYS A 33 6.51 2.00 -27.19
N ILE A 34 7.66 1.35 -26.95
CA ILE A 34 8.18 1.12 -25.59
C ILE A 34 8.67 2.43 -25.00
N ARG A 35 9.32 3.29 -25.79
CA ARG A 35 9.72 4.63 -25.36
C ARG A 35 8.53 5.43 -24.81
N GLU A 36 7.41 5.42 -25.52
CA GLU A 36 6.18 6.10 -25.07
C GLU A 36 5.65 5.50 -23.77
N MET A 37 5.59 4.17 -23.66
CA MET A 37 5.12 3.49 -22.44
C MET A 37 6.03 3.71 -21.23
N THR A 38 7.32 3.94 -21.44
CA THR A 38 8.33 4.03 -20.37
C THR A 38 8.76 5.46 -20.06
N ALA A 39 8.20 6.46 -20.75
CA ALA A 39 8.53 7.87 -20.56
C ALA A 39 8.32 8.35 -19.12
N THR A 40 7.33 7.79 -18.43
CA THR A 40 7.00 8.10 -17.03
C THR A 40 7.33 6.95 -16.07
N ASP A 41 8.05 5.91 -16.52
CA ASP A 41 8.41 4.78 -15.68
C ASP A 41 9.39 5.23 -14.59
N VAL A 42 9.09 4.86 -13.34
CA VAL A 42 9.93 5.20 -12.19
C VAL A 42 11.35 4.63 -12.34
N HIS A 43 11.52 3.49 -13.01
CA HIS A 43 12.82 2.90 -13.29
C HIS A 43 13.62 3.76 -14.26
N SER A 44 13.00 4.17 -15.38
CA SER A 44 13.64 5.06 -16.36
C SER A 44 14.04 6.39 -15.74
N GLN A 45 13.17 6.98 -14.91
CA GLN A 45 13.45 8.24 -14.20
C GLN A 45 14.63 8.15 -13.24
N HIS A 46 14.94 6.96 -12.75
CA HIS A 46 16.06 6.70 -11.84
C HIS A 46 17.24 6.00 -12.52
N GLY A 47 17.33 6.06 -13.86
CA GLY A 47 18.48 5.57 -14.63
C GLY A 47 18.57 4.04 -14.74
N VAL A 48 17.51 3.31 -14.43
CA VAL A 48 17.45 1.86 -14.65
C VAL A 48 17.23 1.61 -16.14
N LEU A 49 18.26 1.07 -16.78
CA LEU A 49 18.32 0.87 -18.23
C LEU A 49 17.52 -0.36 -18.68
N CYS A 50 17.13 -0.41 -19.96
CA CYS A 50 16.44 -1.56 -20.56
C CYS A 50 17.23 -2.86 -20.36
N THR A 51 18.54 -2.76 -20.45
CA THR A 51 19.50 -3.86 -20.29
C THR A 51 19.54 -4.42 -18.87
N SER A 52 19.13 -3.65 -17.87
CA SER A 52 19.00 -4.10 -16.48
C SER A 52 17.97 -5.22 -16.35
N CYS A 53 16.90 -5.16 -17.16
CA CYS A 53 15.82 -6.15 -17.15
C CYS A 53 15.96 -7.16 -18.29
N HIS A 54 16.28 -6.67 -19.50
CA HIS A 54 16.24 -7.45 -20.72
C HIS A 54 17.61 -7.91 -21.22
N ARG A 55 18.71 -7.45 -20.62
CA ARG A 55 20.08 -7.57 -21.15
C ARG A 55 20.16 -6.98 -22.57
N GLY A 56 21.11 -7.42 -23.39
CA GLY A 56 21.42 -6.81 -24.68
C GLY A 56 22.61 -5.86 -24.59
N ASP A 57 23.04 -5.38 -25.75
CA ASP A 57 24.14 -4.41 -25.88
C ASP A 57 23.57 -3.01 -26.17
N PRO A 58 23.62 -2.08 -25.21
CA PRO A 58 23.06 -0.74 -25.38
C PRO A 58 23.92 0.16 -26.28
N SER A 59 25.13 -0.27 -26.64
CA SER A 59 26.05 0.45 -27.53
C SER A 59 25.91 0.05 -29.00
N ASP A 60 25.23 -1.06 -29.28
CA ASP A 60 24.96 -1.53 -30.63
C ASP A 60 23.61 -0.96 -31.13
N TYR A 61 23.64 -0.24 -32.25
CA TYR A 61 22.45 0.37 -32.88
C TYR A 61 21.80 -0.52 -33.95
N SER A 62 22.26 -1.76 -34.09
CA SER A 62 21.71 -2.76 -34.99
C SER A 62 20.89 -3.82 -34.23
N ILE A 63 20.21 -4.70 -34.97
CA ILE A 63 19.50 -5.85 -34.38
C ILE A 63 20.43 -6.83 -33.62
N ARG A 64 21.76 -6.71 -33.76
CA ARG A 64 22.76 -7.50 -33.02
C ARG A 64 22.81 -7.13 -31.54
N ALA A 65 22.35 -5.93 -31.16
CA ALA A 65 22.06 -5.59 -29.76
C ALA A 65 21.17 -6.62 -29.05
N MET A 66 20.31 -7.29 -29.83
CA MET A 66 19.30 -8.24 -29.36
C MET A 66 19.52 -9.66 -29.89
N SER A 67 20.58 -9.90 -30.66
CA SER A 67 20.81 -11.18 -31.33
C SER A 67 22.26 -11.64 -31.20
N GLY A 68 22.46 -12.96 -31.19
CA GLY A 68 23.77 -13.56 -30.98
C GLY A 68 24.11 -13.80 -29.50
N LYS A 69 25.02 -14.75 -29.26
CA LYS A 69 25.33 -15.26 -27.91
C LYS A 69 25.92 -14.21 -26.96
N LYS A 70 26.55 -13.15 -27.50
CA LYS A 70 27.24 -12.12 -26.72
C LYS A 70 26.30 -11.06 -26.14
N SER A 71 25.14 -10.82 -26.75
CA SER A 71 24.19 -9.83 -26.23
C SER A 71 23.51 -10.30 -24.94
N HIS A 72 23.45 -11.62 -24.72
CA HIS A 72 22.72 -12.25 -23.63
C HIS A 72 21.27 -11.78 -23.51
N PHE A 73 20.71 -11.22 -24.59
CA PHE A 73 19.38 -10.62 -24.59
C PHE A 73 18.33 -11.66 -24.19
N LYS A 74 17.50 -11.32 -23.20
CA LYS A 74 16.50 -12.21 -22.61
C LYS A 74 15.12 -12.13 -23.25
N GLY A 75 14.90 -11.22 -24.20
CA GLY A 75 13.55 -11.00 -24.74
C GLY A 75 12.58 -10.57 -23.64
N LYS A 76 11.33 -11.01 -23.74
CA LYS A 76 10.32 -10.85 -22.68
C LYS A 76 10.58 -11.89 -21.58
N PRO A 77 10.97 -11.49 -20.35
CA PRO A 77 11.19 -12.44 -19.26
C PRO A 77 9.95 -13.31 -19.04
N SER A 78 10.18 -14.60 -18.88
CA SER A 78 9.09 -15.55 -18.61
C SER A 78 8.49 -15.31 -17.22
N ARG A 79 7.24 -15.72 -17.00
CA ARG A 79 6.60 -15.57 -15.68
C ARG A 79 7.35 -16.29 -14.56
N SER A 80 8.10 -17.35 -14.88
CA SER A 80 9.00 -18.08 -14.00
C SER A 80 10.32 -17.36 -13.71
N GLU A 81 10.66 -16.28 -14.40
CA GLU A 81 11.88 -15.50 -14.14
C GLU A 81 11.59 -14.18 -13.42
N ILE A 82 10.36 -13.67 -13.53
CA ILE A 82 9.99 -12.32 -13.07
C ILE A 82 10.30 -12.08 -11.58
N PRO A 83 9.91 -12.96 -10.63
CA PRO A 83 10.22 -12.72 -9.21
C PRO A 83 11.71 -12.50 -8.93
N SER A 84 12.58 -13.35 -9.48
CA SER A 84 14.03 -13.21 -9.28
C SER A 84 14.64 -12.07 -10.07
N LEU A 85 14.07 -11.71 -11.22
CA LEU A 85 14.46 -10.52 -11.95
C LEU A 85 14.20 -9.26 -11.12
N CYS A 86 12.98 -9.08 -10.63
CA CYS A 86 12.62 -7.93 -9.80
C CYS A 86 13.40 -7.95 -8.47
N GLY A 87 13.55 -9.13 -7.86
CA GLY A 87 14.28 -9.33 -6.61
C GLY A 87 15.77 -9.01 -6.70
N SER A 88 16.37 -9.12 -7.90
CA SER A 88 17.77 -8.74 -8.11
C SER A 88 18.09 -7.28 -7.74
N CYS A 89 17.07 -6.42 -7.64
CA CYS A 89 17.16 -5.07 -7.05
C CYS A 89 16.23 -4.90 -5.84
N HIS A 90 14.97 -5.31 -5.92
CA HIS A 90 13.96 -5.09 -4.85
C HIS A 90 14.09 -6.02 -3.63
N SER A 91 15.14 -6.85 -3.61
CA SER A 91 15.55 -7.65 -2.45
C SER A 91 16.99 -7.33 -1.99
N ARG A 92 17.50 -6.15 -2.37
CA ARG A 92 18.88 -5.71 -2.10
C ARG A 92 18.91 -4.42 -1.30
N PRO A 93 19.31 -4.46 -0.01
CA PRO A 93 19.42 -3.26 0.81
C PRO A 93 20.39 -2.22 0.23
N ASP A 94 21.50 -2.67 -0.36
CA ASP A 94 22.51 -1.82 -0.97
C ASP A 94 21.99 -1.00 -2.16
N ILE A 95 20.88 -1.44 -2.78
CA ILE A 95 20.20 -0.70 -3.85
C ILE A 95 19.00 0.06 -3.28
N MET A 96 18.08 -0.62 -2.58
CA MET A 96 16.77 -0.04 -2.25
C MET A 96 16.82 1.04 -1.17
N THR A 97 17.79 1.00 -0.26
CA THR A 97 17.92 2.00 0.80
C THR A 97 18.20 3.39 0.23
N ALA A 98 18.94 3.50 -0.89
CA ALA A 98 19.17 4.76 -1.58
C ALA A 98 17.87 5.44 -2.04
N TYR A 99 16.81 4.65 -2.27
CA TYR A 99 15.49 5.13 -2.69
C TYR A 99 14.48 5.21 -1.53
N GLY A 100 14.89 4.93 -0.29
CA GLY A 100 13.99 4.88 0.86
C GLY A 100 12.91 3.79 0.77
N LEU A 101 13.17 2.72 0.01
CA LEU A 101 12.23 1.64 -0.25
C LEU A 101 12.58 0.36 0.50
N PRO A 102 11.58 -0.50 0.82
CA PRO A 102 11.85 -1.80 1.42
C PRO A 102 12.67 -2.71 0.49
N SER A 103 13.54 -3.52 1.09
CA SER A 103 14.55 -4.33 0.40
C SER A 103 14.35 -5.85 0.54
N SER A 104 13.11 -6.30 0.80
CA SER A 104 12.79 -7.72 1.02
C SER A 104 11.62 -8.21 0.18
N GLN A 105 11.27 -7.51 -0.90
CA GLN A 105 9.97 -7.69 -1.56
C GLN A 105 9.82 -9.06 -2.25
N GLU A 106 10.88 -9.60 -2.86
CA GLU A 106 10.83 -10.99 -3.36
C GLU A 106 10.69 -11.98 -2.22
N GLY A 107 11.45 -11.83 -1.14
CA GLY A 107 11.38 -12.73 0.02
C GLY A 107 9.99 -12.75 0.66
N GLU A 108 9.35 -11.58 0.81
CA GLU A 108 7.97 -11.48 1.28
C GLU A 108 6.98 -12.10 0.28
N TYR A 109 7.18 -11.90 -1.03
CA TYR A 109 6.39 -12.56 -2.08
C TYR A 109 6.52 -14.08 -2.02
N LEU A 110 7.71 -14.63 -1.86
CA LEU A 110 7.94 -16.09 -1.80
C LEU A 110 7.28 -16.74 -0.57
N LYS A 111 7.09 -15.99 0.52
CA LYS A 111 6.31 -16.43 1.69
C LYS A 111 4.80 -16.45 1.43
N SER A 112 4.32 -15.73 0.41
CA SER A 112 2.90 -15.64 0.09
C SER A 112 2.31 -16.92 -0.49
N ARG A 113 0.98 -17.04 -0.50
CA ARG A 113 0.32 -18.15 -1.21
C ARG A 113 0.60 -18.11 -2.71
N HIS A 114 0.66 -16.91 -3.30
CA HIS A 114 0.98 -16.72 -4.71
C HIS A 114 2.40 -17.20 -5.02
N GLY A 115 3.41 -16.71 -4.28
CA GLY A 115 4.81 -17.10 -4.45
C GLY A 115 5.06 -18.59 -4.18
N ARG A 116 4.39 -19.18 -3.18
CA ARG A 116 4.49 -20.63 -2.91
C ARG A 116 3.89 -21.51 -4.00
N LEU A 117 2.85 -21.05 -4.70
CA LEU A 117 2.28 -21.77 -5.85
C LEU A 117 3.14 -21.56 -7.10
N TRP A 118 3.65 -20.34 -7.30
CA TRP A 118 4.59 -20.02 -8.36
C TRP A 118 5.86 -20.87 -8.26
N ALA A 119 6.43 -21.02 -7.06
CA ALA A 119 7.61 -21.84 -6.80
C ALA A 119 7.37 -23.35 -7.08
N LYS A 120 6.10 -23.78 -7.15
CA LYS A 120 5.70 -25.13 -7.58
C LYS A 120 5.45 -25.24 -9.08
N GLY A 121 5.77 -24.19 -9.86
CA GLY A 121 5.59 -24.14 -11.30
C GLY A 121 4.23 -23.64 -11.78
N ASP A 122 3.32 -23.20 -10.89
CA ASP A 122 2.04 -22.62 -11.34
C ASP A 122 2.26 -21.20 -11.85
N THR A 123 2.40 -21.04 -13.16
CA THR A 123 2.61 -19.74 -13.79
C THR A 123 1.33 -18.89 -13.89
N ARG A 124 0.16 -19.43 -13.54
CA ARG A 124 -1.12 -18.67 -13.61
C ARG A 124 -1.30 -17.74 -12.43
N VAL A 125 -0.61 -17.99 -11.32
CA VAL A 125 -0.66 -17.13 -10.14
C VAL A 125 0.02 -15.78 -10.42
N PRO A 126 -0.38 -14.70 -9.75
CA PRO A 126 0.21 -13.39 -9.99
C PRO A 126 1.70 -13.36 -9.60
N VAL A 127 2.47 -12.60 -10.39
CA VAL A 127 3.88 -12.26 -10.16
C VAL A 127 4.00 -10.72 -10.08
N CYS A 128 5.20 -10.18 -9.84
CA CYS A 128 5.45 -8.75 -9.66
C CYS A 128 4.74 -7.89 -10.73
N THR A 129 4.91 -8.25 -12.00
CA THR A 129 4.33 -7.52 -13.14
C THR A 129 2.81 -7.66 -13.27
N THR A 130 2.19 -8.67 -12.66
CA THR A 130 0.72 -8.79 -12.63
C THR A 130 0.11 -7.63 -11.84
N CYS A 131 0.76 -7.21 -10.75
CA CYS A 131 0.28 -6.11 -9.89
C CYS A 131 0.85 -4.76 -10.32
N HIS A 132 2.16 -4.67 -10.57
CA HIS A 132 2.84 -3.40 -10.85
C HIS A 132 2.84 -3.00 -12.34
N GLY A 133 2.61 -3.94 -13.25
CA GLY A 133 2.89 -3.75 -14.68
C GLY A 133 4.32 -4.18 -15.04
N ALA A 134 4.61 -4.25 -16.34
CA ALA A 134 5.94 -4.63 -16.86
C ALA A 134 6.73 -3.41 -17.39
N HIS A 135 6.02 -2.41 -17.91
CA HIS A 135 6.54 -1.12 -18.36
C HIS A 135 5.54 -0.04 -17.92
N GLY A 136 6.01 1.20 -17.79
CA GLY A 136 5.18 2.32 -17.32
C GLY A 136 4.82 2.15 -15.84
N ILE A 137 5.75 1.59 -15.06
CA ILE A 137 5.57 1.39 -13.63
C ILE A 137 5.66 2.76 -12.96
N LEU A 138 4.56 3.18 -12.34
CA LEU A 138 4.42 4.48 -11.70
C LEU A 138 4.70 4.40 -10.18
N PRO A 139 5.00 5.53 -9.51
CA PRO A 139 5.16 5.59 -8.06
C PRO A 139 3.91 5.11 -7.30
N LYS A 140 4.11 4.55 -6.09
CA LYS A 140 3.00 3.97 -5.30
C LYS A 140 1.87 4.95 -4.95
N ASP A 141 2.21 6.24 -4.85
CA ASP A 141 1.28 7.30 -4.45
C ASP A 141 0.61 7.96 -5.67
N ASP A 142 1.02 7.59 -6.89
CA ASP A 142 0.35 8.03 -8.10
C ASP A 142 -1.03 7.34 -8.21
N PRO A 143 -2.12 8.10 -8.40
CA PRO A 143 -3.46 7.54 -8.47
C PRO A 143 -3.69 6.65 -9.70
N ALA A 144 -2.92 6.82 -10.78
CA ALA A 144 -2.99 5.97 -11.97
C ALA A 144 -2.31 4.60 -11.75
N THR A 145 -1.51 4.44 -10.70
CA THR A 145 -0.87 3.17 -10.36
C THR A 145 -1.90 2.11 -9.97
N ARG A 146 -1.78 0.90 -10.52
CA ARG A 146 -2.71 -0.23 -10.22
C ARG A 146 -2.67 -0.65 -8.75
N THR A 147 -1.51 -0.50 -8.11
CA THR A 147 -1.28 -0.78 -6.68
C THR A 147 -1.52 0.43 -5.78
N SER A 148 -2.00 1.56 -6.32
CA SER A 148 -2.39 2.72 -5.53
C SER A 148 -3.51 2.35 -4.56
N ARG A 149 -3.67 3.13 -3.49
CA ARG A 149 -4.74 2.93 -2.51
C ARG A 149 -6.12 2.89 -3.16
N ALA A 150 -6.37 3.73 -4.16
CA ALA A 150 -7.65 3.81 -4.87
C ALA A 150 -7.94 2.54 -5.68
N ASN A 151 -6.90 1.91 -6.24
CA ASN A 151 -7.04 0.85 -7.23
C ASN A 151 -6.80 -0.56 -6.66
N VAL A 152 -6.06 -0.70 -5.56
CA VAL A 152 -5.58 -2.00 -5.05
C VAL A 152 -6.71 -2.98 -4.70
N ASN A 153 -7.86 -2.49 -4.24
CA ASN A 153 -9.00 -3.34 -3.93
C ASN A 153 -9.59 -3.97 -5.21
N ALA A 154 -9.77 -3.16 -6.27
CA ALA A 154 -10.23 -3.62 -7.56
C ALA A 154 -9.19 -4.53 -8.26
N LEU A 155 -7.89 -4.26 -8.06
CA LEU A 155 -6.81 -5.13 -8.55
C LEU A 155 -6.89 -6.54 -7.92
N CYS A 156 -7.24 -6.63 -6.64
CA CYS A 156 -7.43 -7.94 -6.00
C CYS A 156 -8.69 -8.64 -6.56
N ASP A 157 -9.78 -7.88 -6.75
CA ASP A 157 -11.05 -8.37 -7.28
C ASP A 157 -10.95 -8.86 -8.73
N SER A 158 -10.04 -8.30 -9.55
CA SER A 158 -9.86 -8.75 -10.93
C SER A 158 -9.54 -10.24 -11.05
N CYS A 159 -9.00 -10.85 -9.99
CA CYS A 159 -8.86 -12.31 -9.91
C CYS A 159 -9.78 -12.92 -8.83
N HIS A 160 -9.82 -12.35 -7.64
CA HIS A 160 -10.57 -12.92 -6.51
C HIS A 160 -12.08 -12.74 -6.60
N GLY A 161 -12.61 -11.94 -7.53
CA GLY A 161 -14.04 -11.88 -7.87
C GLY A 161 -14.49 -12.93 -8.89
N HIS A 162 -13.55 -13.71 -9.45
CA HIS A 162 -13.80 -14.52 -10.64
C HIS A 162 -13.44 -16.00 -10.43
N ALA A 163 -14.45 -16.85 -10.22
CA ALA A 163 -14.27 -18.29 -9.99
C ALA A 163 -13.49 -18.99 -11.12
N ARG A 164 -13.65 -18.55 -12.38
CA ARG A 164 -12.91 -19.06 -13.54
C ARG A 164 -11.39 -18.82 -13.46
N ILE A 165 -10.95 -17.79 -12.75
CA ILE A 165 -9.53 -17.47 -12.55
C ILE A 165 -9.00 -18.24 -11.34
N ILE A 166 -9.72 -18.18 -10.22
CA ILE A 166 -9.28 -18.81 -8.96
C ILE A 166 -9.22 -20.34 -9.08
N ARG A 167 -10.19 -20.96 -9.78
CA ARG A 167 -10.29 -22.41 -10.07
C ARG A 167 -10.24 -23.37 -8.87
N ASN A 168 -9.96 -22.86 -7.67
CA ASN A 168 -9.95 -23.57 -6.42
C ASN A 168 -11.28 -23.27 -5.69
N PRO A 169 -12.21 -24.23 -5.62
CA PRO A 169 -13.51 -24.00 -4.99
C PRO A 169 -13.42 -23.72 -3.48
N LYS A 170 -12.27 -24.00 -2.84
CA LYS A 170 -12.03 -23.68 -1.43
C LYS A 170 -11.68 -22.21 -1.19
N VAL A 171 -11.51 -21.41 -2.25
CA VAL A 171 -11.24 -19.97 -2.15
C VAL A 171 -12.50 -19.23 -2.63
N PRO A 172 -13.28 -18.63 -1.71
CA PRO A 172 -14.49 -17.90 -2.07
C PRO A 172 -14.17 -16.69 -2.97
N THR A 173 -15.11 -16.34 -3.84
CA THR A 173 -14.95 -15.22 -4.78
C THR A 173 -15.91 -14.05 -4.56
N ASP A 174 -16.56 -13.98 -3.40
CA ASP A 174 -17.47 -12.90 -3.02
C ASP A 174 -16.84 -11.94 -1.98
N GLN A 175 -15.54 -12.08 -1.74
CA GLN A 175 -14.84 -11.37 -0.67
C GLN A 175 -14.78 -9.85 -0.89
N TYR A 176 -14.65 -9.38 -2.14
CA TYR A 176 -14.71 -7.95 -2.45
C TYR A 176 -16.11 -7.37 -2.20
N VAL A 177 -17.17 -8.11 -2.56
CA VAL A 177 -18.57 -7.72 -2.29
C VAL A 177 -18.82 -7.62 -0.79
N LYS A 178 -18.35 -8.61 -0.01
CA LYS A 178 -18.39 -8.57 1.45
C LYS A 178 -17.62 -7.37 2.02
N TYR A 179 -16.41 -7.12 1.53
CA TYR A 179 -15.59 -5.97 1.92
C TYR A 179 -16.32 -4.65 1.69
N ARG A 180 -16.90 -4.42 0.51
CA ARG A 180 -17.66 -3.19 0.20
C ARG A 180 -18.85 -2.99 1.13
N LYS A 181 -19.51 -4.06 1.58
CA LYS A 181 -20.62 -4.00 2.54
C LYS A 181 -20.18 -3.79 4.00
N SER A 182 -18.91 -4.09 4.31
CA SER A 182 -18.34 -3.94 5.65
C SER A 182 -18.22 -2.47 6.07
N VAL A 183 -18.00 -2.25 7.36
CA VAL A 183 -17.72 -0.91 7.92
C VAL A 183 -16.43 -0.30 7.35
N HIS A 184 -15.44 -1.14 7.02
CA HIS A 184 -14.18 -0.71 6.41
C HIS A 184 -14.36 -0.32 4.95
N GLY A 185 -15.12 -1.10 4.19
CA GLY A 185 -15.45 -0.78 2.79
C GLY A 185 -16.26 0.51 2.69
N LYS A 186 -17.29 0.67 3.51
CA LYS A 186 -18.06 1.92 3.58
C LYS A 186 -17.20 3.13 3.96
N ALA A 187 -16.28 2.97 4.92
CA ALA A 187 -15.35 4.03 5.29
C ALA A 187 -14.38 4.36 4.13
N PHE A 188 -13.86 3.35 3.44
CA PHE A 188 -13.02 3.52 2.26
C PHE A 188 -13.76 4.30 1.14
N ASP A 189 -15.02 3.94 0.88
CA ASP A 189 -15.87 4.59 -0.11
C ASP A 189 -16.21 6.04 0.26
N GLY A 190 -16.32 6.33 1.56
CA GLY A 190 -16.43 7.68 2.11
C GLY A 190 -15.11 8.47 2.10
N ASN A 191 -14.11 8.03 1.32
CA ASN A 191 -12.78 8.63 1.20
C ASN A 191 -12.01 8.74 2.53
N ASN A 192 -12.31 7.88 3.51
CA ASN A 192 -11.53 7.83 4.74
C ASN A 192 -10.14 7.25 4.44
N LYS A 193 -9.11 8.09 4.48
CA LYS A 193 -7.71 7.71 4.22
C LYS A 193 -7.16 6.68 5.22
N ARG A 194 -7.80 6.50 6.38
CA ARG A 194 -7.44 5.50 7.39
C ARG A 194 -8.16 4.16 7.23
N ALA A 195 -9.15 4.07 6.34
CA ALA A 195 -9.82 2.79 6.09
C ALA A 195 -8.82 1.75 5.54
N PRO A 196 -8.86 0.48 5.96
CA PRO A 196 -7.94 -0.53 5.46
C PRO A 196 -8.32 -0.94 4.03
N THR A 197 -7.31 -1.21 3.19
CA THR A 197 -7.48 -1.91 1.90
C THR A 197 -7.25 -3.41 2.07
N CYS A 198 -7.52 -4.22 1.04
CA CYS A 198 -7.20 -5.64 1.03
C CYS A 198 -5.75 -5.91 1.43
N ALA A 199 -4.82 -5.10 0.89
CA ALA A 199 -3.39 -5.25 1.14
C ALA A 199 -2.97 -4.82 2.56
N LEU A 200 -3.72 -3.96 3.25
CA LEU A 200 -3.40 -3.58 4.63
C LEU A 200 -3.65 -4.73 5.62
N CYS A 201 -4.71 -5.52 5.37
CA CYS A 201 -5.05 -6.68 6.20
C CYS A 201 -4.24 -7.93 5.82
N HIS A 202 -4.03 -8.16 4.52
CA HIS A 202 -3.36 -9.36 4.01
C HIS A 202 -1.84 -9.17 3.79
N GLY A 203 -1.34 -7.94 3.86
CA GLY A 203 0.04 -7.57 3.53
C GLY A 203 0.24 -7.34 2.02
N HIS A 204 1.11 -6.39 1.68
CA HIS A 204 1.33 -5.96 0.30
C HIS A 204 2.00 -7.05 -0.57
N HIS A 205 3.15 -7.55 -0.15
CA HIS A 205 3.88 -8.62 -0.86
C HIS A 205 3.65 -10.00 -0.25
N THR A 206 3.45 -10.08 1.07
CA THR A 206 3.15 -11.35 1.75
C THR A 206 1.79 -11.94 1.40
N THR A 207 0.78 -11.10 1.09
CA THR A 207 -0.57 -11.50 0.69
C THR A 207 -1.10 -12.75 1.43
N GLN A 208 -0.90 -12.76 2.75
CA GLN A 208 -1.20 -13.91 3.61
C GLN A 208 -2.69 -13.93 3.98
N ALA A 209 -3.41 -14.91 3.44
CA ALA A 209 -4.82 -15.12 3.76
C ALA A 209 -5.06 -15.37 5.27
N THR A 210 -4.17 -16.12 5.93
CA THR A 210 -4.32 -16.50 7.34
C THR A 210 -3.89 -15.43 8.33
N LEU A 211 -3.30 -14.32 7.85
CA LEU A 211 -2.74 -13.29 8.73
C LEU A 211 -3.83 -12.67 9.63
N VAL A 212 -5.02 -12.45 9.06
CA VAL A 212 -6.18 -11.87 9.75
C VAL A 212 -6.75 -12.79 10.84
N GLU A 213 -6.63 -14.13 10.67
CA GLU A 213 -7.16 -15.09 11.65
C GLU A 213 -6.20 -15.32 12.82
N LYS A 214 -4.90 -15.13 12.59
CA LYS A 214 -3.83 -15.59 13.50
C LYS A 214 -3.16 -14.47 14.29
N SER A 215 -3.38 -13.21 13.93
CA SER A 215 -2.58 -12.11 14.46
C SER A 215 -3.41 -10.91 14.87
N PHE A 216 -3.46 -10.64 16.18
CA PHE A 216 -4.02 -9.40 16.75
C PHE A 216 -3.42 -8.13 16.12
N SER A 217 -2.15 -8.21 15.72
CA SER A 217 -1.41 -7.06 15.19
C SER A 217 -2.00 -6.50 13.89
N VAL A 218 -2.82 -7.25 13.15
CA VAL A 218 -3.49 -6.73 11.95
C VAL A 218 -4.52 -5.66 12.35
N CYS A 219 -5.29 -5.93 13.40
CA CYS A 219 -6.33 -5.02 13.87
C CYS A 219 -5.74 -3.90 14.73
N ASP A 220 -4.76 -4.22 15.59
CA ASP A 220 -4.20 -3.30 16.58
C ASP A 220 -3.38 -2.15 15.94
N ARG A 221 -2.88 -2.33 14.70
CA ARG A 221 -2.26 -1.25 13.91
C ARG A 221 -3.14 -0.01 13.77
N CYS A 222 -4.47 -0.17 13.79
CA CYS A 222 -5.43 0.93 13.69
C CYS A 222 -6.33 1.02 14.93
N HIS A 223 -6.74 -0.12 15.49
CA HIS A 223 -7.57 -0.20 16.69
C HIS A 223 -6.71 -0.30 17.95
N GLY A 224 -5.79 0.66 18.10
CA GLY A 224 -4.79 0.64 19.15
C GLY A 224 -5.41 0.47 20.53
N GLY A 225 -4.92 -0.54 21.27
CA GLY A 225 -5.36 -0.83 22.62
C GLY A 225 -6.58 -1.75 22.71
N THR A 226 -7.30 -2.00 21.61
CA THR A 226 -8.40 -2.98 21.61
C THR A 226 -7.88 -4.39 21.87
N ALA A 227 -6.73 -4.75 21.29
CA ALA A 227 -6.12 -6.06 21.54
C ALA A 227 -5.72 -6.22 23.02
N TYR A 228 -5.18 -5.15 23.62
CA TYR A 228 -4.86 -5.12 25.04
C TYR A 228 -6.14 -5.23 25.91
N GLN A 229 -7.20 -4.51 25.58
CA GLN A 229 -8.47 -4.61 26.30
C GLN A 229 -9.06 -6.03 26.26
N VAL A 230 -8.98 -6.71 25.11
CA VAL A 230 -9.39 -8.12 25.01
C VAL A 230 -8.51 -9.01 25.87
N SER A 231 -7.19 -8.79 25.88
CA SER A 231 -6.27 -9.61 26.68
C SER A 231 -6.45 -9.44 28.18
N GLN A 232 -6.93 -8.28 28.63
CA GLN A 232 -7.30 -8.02 30.02
C GLN A 232 -8.74 -8.45 30.37
N SER A 233 -9.52 -8.93 29.39
CA SER A 233 -10.93 -9.28 29.58
C SER A 233 -11.13 -10.77 29.88
N PRO A 234 -12.30 -11.15 30.44
CA PRO A 234 -12.69 -12.56 30.59
C PRO A 234 -12.77 -13.35 29.27
N HIS A 235 -12.69 -12.69 28.10
CA HIS A 235 -12.66 -13.36 26.81
C HIS A 235 -11.31 -14.01 26.50
N GLN A 236 -10.21 -13.55 27.09
CA GLN A 236 -8.87 -14.00 26.72
C GLN A 236 -8.67 -15.50 26.94
N LYS A 237 -9.00 -15.99 28.15
CA LYS A 237 -8.83 -17.40 28.50
C LYS A 237 -9.64 -18.34 27.59
N PRO A 238 -10.96 -18.13 27.36
CA PRO A 238 -11.70 -18.92 26.38
C PRO A 238 -11.20 -18.82 24.95
N ILE A 239 -10.68 -17.65 24.53
CA ILE A 239 -10.10 -17.46 23.19
C ILE A 239 -8.91 -18.41 23.01
N GLU A 240 -8.03 -18.50 24.00
CA GLU A 240 -6.86 -19.37 23.98
C GLU A 240 -7.25 -20.85 24.07
N GLU A 241 -8.02 -21.22 25.09
CA GLU A 241 -8.40 -22.62 25.36
C GLU A 241 -9.21 -23.24 24.22
N ARG A 242 -10.10 -22.45 23.59
CA ARG A 242 -11.00 -22.94 22.54
C ARG A 242 -10.54 -22.55 21.14
N LYS A 243 -9.34 -21.97 21.00
CA LYS A 243 -8.76 -21.51 19.72
C LYS A 243 -9.76 -20.67 18.90
N ILE A 244 -10.50 -19.80 19.58
CA ILE A 244 -11.46 -18.91 18.93
C ILE A 244 -10.66 -17.99 18.01
N LYS A 245 -11.16 -17.75 16.80
CA LYS A 245 -10.59 -16.80 15.83
C LYS A 245 -10.83 -15.34 16.24
N GLN A 246 -10.48 -15.02 17.49
CA GLN A 246 -10.36 -13.70 18.10
C GLN A 246 -11.39 -12.68 17.60
N CYS A 247 -10.93 -11.56 17.03
CA CYS A 247 -11.75 -10.44 16.59
C CYS A 247 -12.76 -10.87 15.52
N VAL A 248 -12.32 -11.63 14.51
CA VAL A 248 -13.17 -12.03 13.38
C VAL A 248 -14.27 -13.01 13.77
N ALA A 249 -14.13 -13.71 14.90
CA ALA A 249 -15.18 -14.57 15.42
C ALA A 249 -16.44 -13.79 15.79
N CYS A 250 -16.31 -12.53 16.22
CA CYS A 250 -17.45 -11.67 16.56
C CYS A 250 -17.71 -10.59 15.50
N HIS A 251 -16.66 -10.05 14.89
CA HIS A 251 -16.82 -8.93 13.97
C HIS A 251 -17.07 -9.33 12.51
N GLY A 252 -16.88 -10.59 12.15
CA GLY A 252 -16.91 -11.05 10.76
C GLY A 252 -15.53 -10.98 10.09
N TYR A 253 -15.44 -11.45 8.84
CA TYR A 253 -14.17 -11.55 8.12
C TYR A 253 -14.01 -10.43 7.10
N HIS A 254 -14.46 -10.64 5.87
CA HIS A 254 -14.46 -9.61 4.84
C HIS A 254 -15.69 -8.72 4.97
N ASP A 255 -16.73 -9.17 5.68
CA ASP A 255 -17.96 -8.45 5.96
C ASP A 255 -17.93 -7.78 7.34
N ILE A 256 -16.79 -7.24 7.80
CA ILE A 256 -16.63 -6.68 9.15
C ILE A 256 -17.77 -5.72 9.53
N GLN A 257 -18.41 -6.00 10.66
CA GLN A 257 -19.59 -5.29 11.14
C GLN A 257 -19.28 -4.39 12.34
N ARG A 258 -20.10 -3.35 12.52
CA ARG A 258 -20.08 -2.54 13.75
C ARG A 258 -20.55 -3.41 14.92
N PRO A 259 -19.94 -3.27 16.11
CA PRO A 259 -20.40 -3.94 17.32
C PRO A 259 -21.63 -3.24 17.89
N GLU A 260 -22.75 -3.31 17.17
CA GLU A 260 -24.05 -2.91 17.70
C GLU A 260 -24.52 -3.93 18.75
N ALA A 261 -25.14 -3.45 19.83
CA ALA A 261 -25.47 -4.26 21.00
C ALA A 261 -26.32 -5.49 20.64
N GLU A 262 -27.35 -5.31 19.81
CA GLU A 262 -28.23 -6.40 19.35
C GLU A 262 -27.46 -7.48 18.57
N LYS A 263 -26.50 -7.04 17.74
CA LYS A 263 -25.69 -7.95 16.92
C LYS A 263 -24.70 -8.73 17.77
N MET A 264 -24.08 -8.07 18.74
CA MET A 264 -23.19 -8.72 19.72
C MET A 264 -23.97 -9.69 20.61
N GLU A 265 -25.18 -9.33 21.05
CA GLU A 265 -26.07 -10.23 21.78
C GLU A 265 -26.39 -11.51 21.01
N GLY A 266 -26.75 -11.40 19.73
CA GLY A 266 -27.01 -12.56 18.88
C GLY A 266 -25.81 -13.51 18.80
N ILE A 267 -24.60 -12.95 18.69
CA ILE A 267 -23.36 -13.72 18.63
C ILE A 267 -23.04 -14.40 19.98
N CYS A 268 -23.28 -13.72 21.10
CA CYS A 268 -23.11 -14.29 22.45
C CYS A 268 -24.10 -15.44 22.69
N ARG A 269 -25.37 -15.25 22.32
CA ARG A 269 -26.42 -16.28 22.44
C ARG A 269 -26.10 -17.51 21.61
N ALA A 270 -25.67 -17.34 20.36
CA ALA A 270 -25.26 -18.43 19.47
C ALA A 270 -24.07 -19.25 20.00
N ARG A 271 -23.25 -18.66 20.89
CA ARG A 271 -22.10 -19.33 21.54
C ARG A 271 -22.42 -19.87 22.95
N GLY A 272 -23.70 -19.90 23.34
CA GLY A 272 -24.16 -20.57 24.55
C GLY A 272 -24.02 -19.74 25.84
N ARG A 273 -23.97 -18.41 25.75
CA ARG A 273 -24.14 -17.54 26.92
C ARG A 273 -25.10 -16.38 26.61
N PRO A 274 -26.30 -16.31 27.21
CA PRO A 274 -26.97 -15.02 27.33
C PRO A 274 -26.02 -14.07 28.07
N ILE A 275 -25.98 -12.80 27.68
CA ILE A 275 -25.31 -11.77 28.50
C ILE A 275 -25.93 -11.90 29.89
N GLY A 276 -25.13 -12.32 30.86
CA GLY A 276 -25.63 -12.55 32.21
C GLY A 276 -26.34 -11.28 32.67
N THR A 277 -27.52 -11.45 33.24
CA THR A 277 -28.36 -10.46 33.93
C THR A 277 -27.67 -9.82 35.16
N GLY A 278 -26.33 -9.77 35.19
CA GLY A 278 -25.50 -9.36 36.31
C GLY A 278 -24.53 -8.21 36.04
N LEU A 279 -24.47 -7.65 34.83
CA LEU A 279 -23.82 -6.35 34.63
C LEU A 279 -24.84 -5.25 34.91
N ARG A 280 -24.92 -4.79 36.17
CA ARG A 280 -25.53 -3.50 36.47
C ARG A 280 -24.84 -2.47 35.57
N PRO A 281 -25.56 -1.63 34.81
CA PRO A 281 -24.92 -0.59 34.05
C PRO A 281 -24.15 0.28 35.04
N LEU A 282 -22.83 0.37 34.86
CA LEU A 282 -22.06 1.47 35.43
C LEU A 282 -22.58 2.72 34.72
N LEU A 283 -23.65 3.28 35.26
CA LEU A 283 -24.10 4.62 34.98
C LEU A 283 -22.93 5.53 35.38
N ILE A 284 -22.12 5.92 34.40
CA ILE A 284 -21.22 7.07 34.53
C ILE A 284 -22.12 8.32 34.47
N HIS A 285 -22.97 8.48 35.47
CA HIS A 285 -23.61 9.76 35.76
C HIS A 285 -22.65 10.51 36.66
N GLY A 286 -21.96 11.49 36.07
CA GLY A 286 -21.29 12.55 36.82
C GLY A 286 -22.33 13.37 37.58
N ALA A 287 -22.78 12.86 38.73
CA ALA A 287 -23.50 13.64 39.71
C ALA A 287 -22.47 14.47 40.48
N SER A 288 -22.32 15.73 40.03
CA SER A 288 -21.68 16.80 40.80
C SER A 288 -22.38 16.93 42.16
N ARG A 289 -21.82 16.30 43.20
CA ARG A 289 -22.18 16.61 44.59
C ARG A 289 -21.42 17.85 45.01
N LYS A 290 -22.10 19.00 44.97
CA LYS A 290 -21.77 20.14 45.81
C LYS A 290 -21.72 19.65 47.27
N ARG A 291 -20.55 19.71 47.91
CA ARG A 291 -20.44 19.74 49.38
C ARG A 291 -19.88 21.11 49.75
N GLY A 292 -20.67 21.85 50.51
CA GLY A 292 -20.31 23.11 51.10
C GLY A 292 -19.26 22.96 52.20
N SER A 293 -18.44 24.00 52.32
CA SER A 293 -17.77 24.54 53.50
C SER A 293 -17.41 23.57 54.63
N GLY A 294 -16.11 23.29 54.73
CA GLY A 294 -15.47 22.74 55.92
C GLY A 294 -14.00 23.14 55.93
N GLN A 295 -13.74 24.35 56.38
CA GLN A 295 -12.42 24.98 56.45
C GLN A 295 -11.54 24.24 57.48
N LYS A 296 -10.45 23.62 57.04
CA LYS A 296 -9.28 23.36 57.88
C LYS A 296 -8.02 23.80 57.15
N ARG A 297 -7.37 24.78 57.76
CA ARG A 297 -6.16 25.48 57.34
C ARG A 297 -4.97 24.83 58.03
N VAL A 298 -4.02 24.25 57.30
CA VAL A 298 -2.61 24.12 57.75
C VAL A 298 -1.64 24.20 56.56
N ARG A 299 -0.88 25.30 56.57
CA ARG A 299 0.48 25.64 56.10
C ARG A 299 1.18 24.88 54.93
N THR A 300 1.36 25.63 53.84
CA THR A 300 2.61 26.05 53.14
C THR A 300 3.88 25.20 53.19
N GLY A 301 4.37 24.85 51.99
CA GLY A 301 5.76 24.57 51.63
C GLY A 301 5.93 24.54 50.10
N GLN A 302 6.76 25.46 49.59
CA GLN A 302 7.16 25.81 48.20
C GLN A 302 7.65 24.63 47.34
N GLU A 303 7.90 24.63 46.03
CA GLU A 303 7.81 25.42 44.76
C GLU A 303 8.39 24.38 43.73
N GLY A 304 8.12 24.31 42.42
CA GLY A 304 7.59 25.26 41.45
C GLY A 304 7.21 24.57 40.11
N ALA A 305 6.31 25.25 39.38
CA ALA A 305 6.59 25.92 38.10
C ALA A 305 7.35 25.18 36.99
N TRP A 306 7.08 25.24 35.68
CA TRP A 306 6.08 25.73 34.70
C TRP A 306 6.69 25.20 33.34
N GLY A 307 6.01 25.03 32.20
CA GLY A 307 4.78 25.62 31.74
C GLY A 307 4.31 25.02 30.42
N SER A 308 3.05 25.32 30.17
CA SER A 308 2.28 25.20 28.94
C SER A 308 2.75 26.19 27.87
N GLN A 309 2.44 25.91 26.60
CA GLN A 309 2.01 26.96 25.68
C GLN A 309 1.17 26.38 24.53
N THR A 310 -0.12 26.70 24.60
CA THR A 310 -1.09 26.69 23.51
C THR A 310 -0.92 27.93 22.66
N ARG A 311 -1.11 27.84 21.33
CA ARG A 311 -1.63 28.97 20.57
C ARG A 311 -2.52 28.50 19.42
N SER A 312 -3.80 28.73 19.61
CA SER A 312 -4.86 28.79 18.61
C SER A 312 -4.79 30.12 17.87
N GLU A 313 -4.78 30.11 16.54
CA GLU A 313 -5.28 31.24 15.75
C GLU A 313 -6.06 30.71 14.54
N ASP A 314 -7.37 30.91 14.60
CA ASP A 314 -8.31 30.83 13.49
C ASP A 314 -8.02 31.95 12.47
N ARG A 315 -8.05 31.63 11.17
CA ARG A 315 -8.53 32.55 10.14
C ARG A 315 -9.38 31.80 9.11
N ARG A 316 -10.65 32.21 9.03
CA ARG A 316 -11.54 32.02 7.88
C ARG A 316 -10.96 32.69 6.65
N SER A 317 -11.12 32.06 5.48
CA SER A 317 -11.61 32.74 4.27
C SER A 317 -12.23 31.72 3.32
N SER A 318 -13.23 32.21 2.61
CA SER A 318 -14.28 31.51 1.89
C SER A 318 -13.98 31.33 0.40
N ASP A 319 -14.82 30.49 -0.21
CA ASP A 319 -15.29 30.47 -1.61
C ASP A 319 -14.36 30.00 -2.74
N GLY A 320 -14.95 29.18 -3.62
CA GLY A 320 -14.41 28.84 -4.93
C GLY A 320 -14.80 27.46 -5.41
N GLY A 321 -16.07 27.26 -5.77
CA GLY A 321 -16.52 26.06 -6.47
C GLY A 321 -16.13 26.07 -7.96
N SER A 322 -15.72 24.91 -8.47
CA SER A 322 -15.83 24.58 -9.89
C SER A 322 -15.98 23.07 -10.03
N GLY A 323 -17.17 22.64 -10.45
CA GLY A 323 -17.45 21.26 -10.79
C GLY A 323 -16.75 20.90 -12.09
N GLU A 324 -16.05 19.76 -12.08
CA GLU A 324 -15.57 19.14 -13.31
C GLU A 324 -16.06 17.70 -13.40
N LYS A 325 -16.58 17.41 -14.58
CA LYS A 325 -17.41 16.26 -14.90
C LYS A 325 -16.58 14.98 -14.88
N ALA A 326 -17.11 13.95 -14.24
CA ALA A 326 -16.60 12.59 -14.27
C ALA A 326 -16.55 12.07 -15.73
N GLY A 327 -15.34 11.97 -16.28
CA GLY A 327 -15.08 11.32 -17.56
C GLY A 327 -15.31 9.81 -17.45
N LYS A 328 -16.12 9.27 -18.36
CA LYS A 328 -16.41 7.84 -18.50
C LYS A 328 -15.11 7.02 -18.56
N GLY A 329 -15.02 6.01 -17.70
CA GLY A 329 -13.96 5.01 -17.74
C GLY A 329 -13.96 4.28 -19.08
N ARG A 330 -12.81 4.31 -19.75
CA ARG A 330 -12.54 3.47 -20.92
C ARG A 330 -12.24 2.06 -20.43
N ASP A 331 -13.01 1.13 -20.96
CA ASP A 331 -12.86 -0.31 -20.81
C ASP A 331 -11.49 -0.73 -21.36
N LEU A 332 -10.62 -1.23 -20.48
CA LEU A 332 -9.34 -1.81 -20.86
C LEU A 332 -9.36 -3.28 -20.47
N THR A 333 -9.91 -4.10 -21.36
CA THR A 333 -9.67 -5.53 -21.38
C THR A 333 -8.23 -5.78 -21.82
N PRO A 334 -7.37 -6.45 -21.03
CA PRO A 334 -6.07 -6.90 -21.52
C PRO A 334 -6.26 -8.19 -22.32
N ASP A 335 -5.95 -8.14 -23.61
CA ASP A 335 -5.74 -9.33 -24.43
C ASP A 335 -4.59 -10.15 -23.85
N TYR A 336 -4.88 -11.40 -23.50
CA TYR A 336 -3.88 -12.41 -23.16
C TYR A 336 -3.48 -13.12 -24.45
N ALA A 337 -2.34 -12.73 -25.02
CA ALA A 337 -1.57 -13.50 -25.99
C ALA A 337 -0.07 -13.37 -25.68
#